data_AF-A0A3N2RHH6-F1
#
_entry.id   AF-A0A3N2RHH6-F1
#
_cell.length_a   1.000
_cell.length_b   1.000
_cell.length_c   1.000
_cell.angle_alpha   90.00
_cell.angle_beta   90.00
_cell.angle_gamma   90.00
#
_symmetry.space_group_name_H-M   'P 1'
#
loop_
_entity.id
_entity.type
_entity.pdbx_description
1 polymer ?
#
loop_
_entity_poly.entity_id
_entity_poly.type
_entity_poly.pdbx_seq_one_letter_code
_entity_poly.pdbx_strand_id
1 'polypeptide(L)'
;MAAAETTAPPARRSRKRLWIALALLLAALIGLRWVSRPSQVGWIVLSQAGRALGLEVSASGASEYRLRGTPMLEVRDVVARVPGSDKPLLRAGRVYLAVPWTTIRAAGASLDVERVELDAPQLDIGELQRWLASRPASTEPLNIPRLSRGARVRDGRVVAAGWSVQGIGVEFAELDPDQPLRGRLRGRALADGVELPFDLYATLQRPAAARGLGLAGAIAVQAKDWRLPMRVRAGARLHAGDDGLGLDALRLGANARYRSGSGAGADATDLPFAFGVAGPLRYRDGELSLAPMGAALRAAADSAVPNLDAGGRFGFGQALALHWRGRIHAWPRAWPALPPPLGQSAAPLAFQLDYDGKADFSDTAALRAQREQTAFDGRFRLPQMLAWIEAKDGPPLPPLAGNLSTPKIEISGATLEGVEVSVEDDPPAAAPTPAS
;
A
#
# COMPACT_ATOMS: atom_id res chain seq x y z
N MET A 1 44.29 -93.10 -13.62
CA MET A 1 44.10 -92.13 -12.51
C MET A 1 44.91 -90.89 -12.88
N ALA A 2 44.29 -89.88 -13.49
CA ALA A 2 43.67 -88.70 -12.85
C ALA A 2 44.72 -87.59 -12.66
N ALA A 3 44.53 -86.33 -13.02
CA ALA A 3 43.54 -85.61 -13.82
C ALA A 3 44.25 -84.32 -14.30
N ALA A 4 43.81 -83.74 -15.42
CA ALA A 4 44.29 -82.48 -15.94
C ALA A 4 43.75 -81.29 -15.13
N GLU A 5 44.56 -80.25 -14.93
CA GLU A 5 44.04 -78.91 -14.64
C GLU A 5 44.93 -77.82 -15.26
N THR A 6 44.35 -77.15 -16.24
CA THR A 6 44.85 -75.96 -16.94
C THR A 6 44.66 -74.73 -16.05
N THR A 7 45.63 -73.83 -15.96
CA THR A 7 45.38 -72.46 -15.44
C THR A 7 46.05 -71.38 -16.29
N ALA A 8 45.25 -70.33 -16.50
CA ALA A 8 45.30 -69.29 -17.52
C ALA A 8 46.36 -68.17 -17.30
N PRO A 9 46.70 -67.37 -18.33
CA PRO A 9 47.70 -66.31 -18.25
C PRO A 9 47.21 -65.05 -17.50
N PRO A 10 48.12 -64.25 -16.86
CA PRO A 10 47.73 -63.07 -16.09
C PRO A 10 47.25 -61.92 -16.98
N ALA A 11 46.12 -61.34 -16.56
CA ALA A 11 45.31 -60.40 -17.32
C ALA A 11 45.89 -58.98 -17.40
N ARG A 12 45.96 -58.46 -18.63
CA ARG A 12 46.18 -57.06 -19.06
C ARG A 12 45.03 -56.09 -18.63
N ARG A 13 44.53 -56.16 -17.39
CA ARG A 13 43.31 -55.45 -16.93
C ARG A 13 43.54 -54.14 -16.15
N SER A 14 44.78 -53.71 -15.84
CA SER A 14 45.02 -52.51 -15.00
C SER A 14 45.04 -51.18 -15.74
N ARG A 15 45.49 -51.13 -17.01
CA ARG A 15 45.59 -49.85 -17.76
C ARG A 15 44.25 -49.23 -18.11
N LYS A 16 43.21 -50.03 -18.42
CA LYS A 16 41.85 -49.52 -18.72
C LYS A 16 41.18 -48.90 -17.50
N ARG A 17 41.40 -49.45 -16.29
CA ARG A 17 40.88 -48.88 -15.04
C ARG A 17 41.54 -47.55 -14.69
N LEU A 18 42.83 -47.42 -14.99
CA LEU A 18 43.58 -46.16 -14.82
C LEU A 18 43.04 -45.04 -15.74
N TRP A 19 42.75 -45.36 -17.00
CA TRP A 19 42.17 -44.40 -17.95
C TRP A 19 40.73 -43.99 -17.59
N ILE A 20 39.92 -44.90 -17.06
CA ILE A 20 38.57 -44.60 -16.56
C ILE A 20 38.64 -43.70 -15.31
N ALA A 21 39.54 -44.01 -14.37
CA ALA A 21 39.77 -43.17 -13.20
C ALA A 21 40.27 -41.77 -13.59
N LEU A 22 41.16 -41.67 -14.58
CA LEU A 22 41.67 -40.40 -15.08
C LEU A 22 40.58 -39.61 -15.84
N ALA A 23 39.71 -40.28 -16.60
CA ALA A 23 38.58 -39.65 -17.27
C ALA A 23 37.50 -39.16 -16.28
N LEU A 24 37.24 -39.92 -15.21
CA LEU A 24 36.36 -39.51 -14.12
C LEU A 24 36.95 -38.36 -13.31
N LEU A 25 38.27 -38.36 -13.07
CA LEU A 25 38.98 -37.26 -12.42
C LEU A 25 38.98 -36.02 -13.30
N LEU A 26 39.15 -36.16 -14.62
CA LEU A 26 39.09 -35.07 -15.58
C LEU A 26 37.66 -34.54 -15.73
N ALA A 27 36.64 -35.40 -15.76
CA ALA A 27 35.23 -35.00 -15.74
C ALA A 27 34.84 -34.33 -14.42
N ALA A 28 35.40 -34.79 -13.29
CA ALA A 28 35.24 -34.15 -11.99
C ALA A 28 35.97 -32.80 -11.92
N LEU A 29 37.18 -32.68 -12.49
CA LEU A 29 37.94 -31.42 -12.58
C LEU A 29 37.30 -30.44 -13.56
N ILE A 30 36.75 -30.91 -14.68
CA ILE A 30 35.97 -30.12 -15.63
C ILE A 30 34.66 -29.70 -14.98
N GLY A 31 33.96 -30.61 -14.30
CA GLY A 31 32.76 -30.31 -13.51
C GLY A 31 33.04 -29.32 -12.38
N LEU A 32 34.18 -29.43 -11.69
CA LEU A 32 34.63 -28.48 -10.67
C LEU A 32 35.02 -27.13 -11.30
N ARG A 33 35.61 -27.13 -12.50
CA ARG A 33 35.90 -25.95 -13.32
C ARG A 33 34.64 -25.28 -13.89
N TRP A 34 33.58 -26.06 -14.10
CA TRP A 34 32.28 -25.63 -14.62
C TRP A 34 31.40 -25.09 -13.47
N VAL A 35 31.36 -25.79 -12.34
CA VAL A 35 30.76 -25.32 -11.07
C VAL A 35 31.45 -24.07 -10.55
N SER A 36 32.76 -23.90 -10.79
CA SER A 36 33.52 -22.70 -10.44
C SER A 36 33.33 -21.51 -11.39
N ARG A 37 32.35 -21.55 -12.31
CA ARG A 37 31.88 -20.37 -13.04
C ARG A 37 30.62 -19.83 -12.36
N PRO A 38 30.72 -18.73 -11.58
CA PRO A 38 29.61 -18.22 -10.77
C PRO A 38 28.32 -17.92 -11.52
N SER A 39 28.42 -17.55 -12.81
CA SER A 39 27.28 -17.22 -13.67
C SER A 39 26.40 -18.42 -14.05
N GLN A 40 26.94 -19.65 -14.04
CA GLN A 40 26.21 -20.83 -14.52
C GLN A 40 25.31 -21.45 -13.45
N VAL A 41 25.74 -21.45 -12.18
CA VAL A 41 24.94 -21.95 -11.05
C VAL A 41 23.76 -21.01 -10.75
N GLY A 42 23.99 -19.69 -10.85
CA GLY A 42 22.92 -18.68 -10.75
C GLY A 42 21.81 -18.95 -11.75
N TRP A 43 22.14 -19.19 -13.03
CA TRP A 43 21.15 -19.46 -14.07
C TRP A 43 20.31 -20.73 -13.81
N ILE A 44 20.90 -21.82 -13.33
CA ILE A 44 20.15 -23.06 -13.04
C ILE A 44 19.15 -22.83 -11.90
N VAL A 45 19.58 -22.21 -10.80
CA VAL A 45 18.71 -21.91 -9.65
C VAL A 45 17.59 -20.96 -10.05
N LEU A 46 17.89 -19.91 -10.83
CA LEU A 46 16.90 -18.98 -11.34
C LEU A 46 15.92 -19.65 -12.31
N SER A 47 16.40 -20.55 -13.18
CA SER A 47 15.54 -21.30 -14.11
C SER A 47 14.58 -22.26 -13.39
N GLN A 48 15.02 -22.83 -12.26
CA GLN A 48 14.21 -23.73 -11.45
C GLN A 48 13.19 -22.93 -10.62
N ALA A 49 13.63 -21.83 -10.00
CA ALA A 49 12.74 -20.90 -9.31
C ALA A 49 11.70 -20.32 -10.27
N GLY A 50 12.11 -19.92 -11.48
CA GLY A 50 11.22 -19.44 -12.53
C GLY A 50 10.18 -20.48 -12.94
N ARG A 51 10.59 -21.73 -13.19
CA ARG A 51 9.65 -22.83 -13.50
C ARG A 51 8.65 -23.10 -12.37
N ALA A 52 9.09 -23.10 -11.12
CA ALA A 52 8.20 -23.31 -9.96
C ALA A 52 7.20 -22.15 -9.80
N LEU A 53 7.65 -20.92 -10.01
CA LEU A 53 6.85 -19.71 -9.89
C LEU A 53 6.02 -19.40 -11.15
N GLY A 54 6.26 -20.09 -12.27
CA GLY A 54 5.66 -19.72 -13.56
C GLY A 54 6.12 -18.35 -14.05
N LEU A 55 7.39 -18.00 -13.78
CA LEU A 55 8.01 -16.73 -14.13
C LEU A 55 9.26 -16.94 -15.00
N GLU A 56 9.49 -16.04 -15.94
CA GLU A 56 10.76 -15.93 -16.65
C GLU A 56 11.71 -15.10 -15.80
N VAL A 57 12.71 -15.76 -15.20
CA VAL A 57 13.69 -15.12 -14.33
C VAL A 57 15.05 -15.11 -15.02
N SER A 58 15.63 -13.92 -15.13
CA SER A 58 16.93 -13.68 -15.74
C SER A 58 17.80 -12.83 -14.81
N ALA A 59 19.11 -12.92 -14.99
CA ALA A 59 20.08 -12.06 -14.32
C ALA A 59 21.17 -11.70 -15.32
N SER A 60 21.61 -10.45 -15.31
CA SER A 60 22.64 -9.93 -16.23
C SER A 60 23.93 -9.51 -15.52
N GLY A 61 23.88 -9.34 -14.20
CA GLY A 61 25.01 -8.90 -13.39
C GLY A 61 25.90 -10.05 -12.90
N ALA A 62 26.97 -9.69 -12.19
CA ALA A 62 27.83 -10.65 -11.52
C ALA A 62 27.03 -11.51 -10.53
N SER A 63 27.35 -12.81 -10.51
CA SER A 63 26.84 -13.74 -9.51
C SER A 63 28.00 -14.19 -8.64
N GLU A 64 27.76 -14.34 -7.34
CA GLU A 64 28.72 -14.92 -6.40
C GLU A 64 28.05 -16.06 -5.65
N TYR A 65 28.83 -17.07 -5.28
CA TYR A 65 28.31 -18.16 -4.48
C TYR A 65 29.37 -18.67 -3.51
N ARG A 66 28.92 -19.18 -2.36
CA ARG A 66 29.77 -19.82 -1.36
C ARG A 66 29.09 -21.10 -0.92
N LEU A 67 29.78 -22.24 -0.99
CA LEU A 67 29.23 -23.55 -0.62
C LEU A 67 29.76 -24.07 0.72
N ARG A 68 30.89 -23.55 1.21
CA ARG A 68 31.46 -23.95 2.50
C ARG A 68 30.69 -23.30 3.65
N GLY A 69 30.30 -24.08 4.65
CA GLY A 69 29.45 -23.61 5.76
C GLY A 69 27.98 -23.58 5.33
N THR A 70 27.32 -22.42 5.46
CA THR A 70 25.99 -22.19 4.90
C THR A 70 26.11 -21.80 3.42
N PRO A 71 25.52 -22.58 2.49
CA PRO A 71 25.37 -22.20 1.10
C PRO A 71 24.76 -20.81 0.93
N MET A 72 25.36 -20.03 0.06
CA MET A 72 24.96 -18.66 -0.23
C MET A 72 25.03 -18.42 -1.73
N LEU A 73 24.05 -17.68 -2.24
CA LEU A 73 23.96 -17.17 -3.59
C LEU A 73 23.70 -15.67 -3.54
N GLU A 74 24.54 -14.89 -4.22
CA GLU A 74 24.31 -13.49 -4.52
C GLU A 74 24.17 -13.34 -6.03
N VAL A 75 23.10 -12.70 -6.49
CA VAL A 75 22.84 -12.43 -7.91
C VAL A 75 22.54 -10.96 -8.08
N ARG A 76 23.12 -10.34 -9.12
CA ARG A 76 22.89 -8.94 -9.47
C ARG A 76 22.07 -8.78 -10.73
N ASP A 77 21.35 -7.66 -10.77
CA ASP A 77 20.52 -7.24 -11.90
C ASP A 77 19.52 -8.32 -12.32
N VAL A 78 18.74 -8.78 -11.33
CA VAL A 78 17.71 -9.81 -11.48
C VAL A 78 16.45 -9.17 -12.05
N VAL A 79 15.86 -9.82 -13.05
CA VAL A 79 14.59 -9.44 -13.66
C VAL A 79 13.70 -10.67 -13.73
N ALA A 80 12.51 -10.58 -13.11
CA ALA A 80 11.45 -11.57 -13.24
C ALA A 80 10.28 -10.99 -14.04
N ARG A 81 9.78 -11.76 -15.00
CA ARG A 81 8.66 -11.41 -15.89
C ARG A 81 7.61 -12.50 -15.86
N VAL A 82 6.36 -12.10 -16.06
CA VAL A 82 5.30 -13.04 -16.41
C VAL A 82 5.57 -13.50 -17.86
N PRO A 83 5.49 -14.80 -18.17
CA PRO A 83 5.67 -15.27 -19.54
C PRO A 83 4.76 -14.53 -20.52
N GLY A 84 5.34 -14.02 -21.62
CA GLY A 84 4.62 -13.22 -22.61
C GLY A 84 4.39 -11.74 -22.24
N SER A 85 4.91 -11.25 -21.10
CA SER A 85 4.84 -9.82 -20.75
C SER A 85 6.16 -9.08 -21.02
N ASP A 86 6.04 -7.94 -21.71
CA ASP A 86 7.15 -7.00 -21.93
C ASP A 86 7.47 -6.14 -20.70
N LYS A 87 6.60 -6.15 -19.69
CA LYS A 87 6.80 -5.42 -18.44
C LYS A 87 7.35 -6.37 -17.35
N PRO A 88 8.42 -5.98 -16.63
CA PRO A 88 8.96 -6.77 -15.53
C PRO A 88 8.01 -6.74 -14.34
N LEU A 89 7.75 -7.91 -13.75
CA LEU A 89 7.04 -8.01 -12.46
C LEU A 89 7.95 -7.54 -11.33
N LEU A 90 9.20 -8.02 -11.32
CA LEU A 90 10.20 -7.67 -10.32
C LEU A 90 11.53 -7.35 -11.00
N ARG A 91 12.17 -6.27 -10.57
CA ARG A 91 13.60 -6.03 -10.78
C ARG A 91 14.29 -5.96 -9.44
N ALA A 92 15.54 -6.40 -9.33
CA ALA A 92 16.35 -6.18 -8.13
C ALA A 92 17.81 -5.97 -8.52
N GLY A 93 18.44 -4.95 -7.95
CA GLY A 93 19.86 -4.67 -8.17
C GLY A 93 20.74 -5.76 -7.55
N ARG A 94 20.35 -6.27 -6.38
CA ARG A 94 20.98 -7.43 -5.73
C ARG A 94 19.93 -8.30 -5.05
N VAL A 95 20.08 -9.61 -5.20
CA VAL A 95 19.40 -10.64 -4.44
C VAL A 95 20.46 -11.46 -3.71
N TYR A 96 20.37 -11.51 -2.39
CA TYR A 96 21.20 -12.35 -1.55
C TYR A 96 20.31 -13.41 -0.90
N LEU A 97 20.73 -14.67 -0.98
CA LEU A 97 20.04 -15.80 -0.40
C LEU A 97 21.05 -16.72 0.28
N ALA A 98 20.85 -16.99 1.57
CA ALA A 98 21.61 -18.01 2.30
C ALA A 98 20.68 -19.13 2.74
N VAL A 99 21.03 -20.38 2.42
CA VAL A 99 20.19 -21.57 2.64
C VAL A 99 21.05 -22.69 3.23
N PRO A 100 20.64 -23.33 4.34
CA PRO A 100 21.34 -24.49 4.89
C PRO A 100 21.41 -25.68 3.93
N TRP A 101 22.46 -26.49 4.03
CA TRP A 101 22.59 -27.74 3.28
C TRP A 101 21.47 -28.74 3.55
N THR A 102 20.85 -28.70 4.73
CA THR A 102 19.70 -29.54 5.08
C THR A 102 18.52 -29.24 4.17
N THR A 103 18.19 -27.97 3.95
CA THR A 103 17.12 -27.52 3.05
C THR A 103 17.38 -27.91 1.60
N ILE A 104 18.61 -27.69 1.11
CA ILE A 104 18.98 -28.08 -0.26
C ILE A 104 18.85 -29.59 -0.46
N ARG A 105 19.32 -30.40 0.51
CA ARG A 105 19.21 -31.87 0.47
C ARG A 105 17.78 -32.37 0.65
N ALA A 106 16.94 -31.63 1.38
CA ALA A 106 15.52 -31.94 1.53
C ALA A 106 14.71 -31.71 0.24
N ALA A 107 15.30 -31.06 -0.78
CA ALA A 107 14.71 -30.89 -2.11
C ALA A 107 13.27 -30.31 -2.10
N GLY A 108 12.97 -29.43 -1.15
CA GLY A 108 11.66 -28.80 -0.99
C GLY A 108 10.76 -29.42 0.07
N ALA A 109 11.15 -30.53 0.72
CA ALA A 109 10.41 -31.12 1.84
C ALA A 109 10.49 -30.28 3.13
N SER A 110 11.56 -29.48 3.28
CA SER A 110 11.64 -28.41 4.27
C SER A 110 12.10 -27.12 3.62
N LEU A 111 11.60 -25.99 4.10
CA LEU A 111 11.88 -24.67 3.54
C LEU A 111 12.51 -23.76 4.61
N ASP A 112 13.63 -24.21 5.17
CA ASP A 112 14.44 -23.40 6.08
C ASP A 112 15.43 -22.54 5.30
N VAL A 113 15.34 -21.23 5.47
CA VAL A 113 16.23 -20.25 4.85
C VAL A 113 16.97 -19.53 5.98
N GLU A 114 18.24 -19.25 5.78
CA GLU A 114 19.02 -18.54 6.80
C GLU A 114 18.81 -17.03 6.69
N ARG A 115 18.91 -16.47 5.49
CA ARG A 115 18.85 -15.02 5.26
C ARG A 115 18.39 -14.70 3.85
N VAL A 116 17.55 -13.67 3.71
CA VAL A 116 17.19 -13.09 2.41
C VAL A 116 17.49 -11.59 2.44
N GLU A 117 18.19 -11.07 1.43
CA GLU A 117 18.33 -9.62 1.25
C GLU A 117 18.02 -9.19 -0.19
N LEU A 118 17.32 -8.09 -0.33
CA LEU A 118 17.00 -7.46 -1.61
C LEU A 118 17.46 -6.00 -1.58
N ASP A 119 18.33 -5.62 -2.52
CA ASP A 119 18.72 -4.23 -2.71
C ASP A 119 18.07 -3.65 -3.97
N ALA A 120 17.49 -2.46 -3.80
CA ALA A 120 16.73 -1.73 -4.80
C ALA A 120 15.70 -2.58 -5.56
N PRO A 121 14.88 -3.42 -4.89
CA PRO A 121 13.85 -4.16 -5.60
C PRO A 121 12.76 -3.22 -6.12
N GLN A 122 12.29 -3.44 -7.34
CA GLN A 122 11.20 -2.70 -7.96
C GLN A 122 10.10 -3.68 -8.33
N LEU A 123 8.93 -3.53 -7.71
CA LEU A 123 7.75 -4.39 -7.91
C LEU A 123 6.64 -3.62 -8.63
N ASP A 124 6.11 -4.19 -9.71
CA ASP A 124 4.91 -3.69 -10.39
C ASP A 124 3.68 -4.45 -9.86
N ILE A 125 2.75 -3.73 -9.23
CA ILE A 125 1.57 -4.34 -8.61
C ILE A 125 0.60 -4.89 -9.66
N GLY A 126 0.47 -4.21 -10.80
CA GLY A 126 -0.41 -4.67 -11.88
C GLY A 126 0.09 -5.98 -12.51
N GLU A 127 1.42 -6.14 -12.62
CA GLU A 127 2.02 -7.43 -12.99
C GLU A 127 1.86 -8.51 -11.92
N LEU A 128 2.03 -8.15 -10.65
CA LEU A 128 1.82 -9.10 -9.55
C LEU A 128 0.39 -9.65 -9.55
N GLN A 129 -0.63 -8.80 -9.75
CA GLN A 129 -2.02 -9.22 -9.83
C GLN A 129 -2.27 -10.14 -11.04
N ARG A 130 -1.75 -9.79 -12.22
CA ARG A 130 -1.84 -10.66 -13.40
C ARG A 130 -1.21 -12.03 -13.17
N TRP A 131 -0.04 -12.06 -12.53
CA TRP A 131 0.61 -13.31 -12.16
C TRP A 131 -0.22 -14.11 -11.16
N LEU A 132 -0.71 -13.48 -10.08
CA LEU A 132 -1.56 -14.14 -9.08
C LEU A 132 -2.83 -14.74 -9.70
N ALA A 133 -3.49 -14.01 -10.61
CA ALA A 133 -4.69 -14.48 -11.31
C ALA A 133 -4.42 -15.69 -12.23
N SER A 134 -3.18 -15.87 -12.69
CA SER A 134 -2.79 -17.05 -13.48
C SER A 134 -2.50 -18.30 -12.62
N ARG A 135 -2.40 -18.15 -11.30
CA ARG A 135 -2.09 -19.27 -10.41
C ARG A 135 -3.30 -20.19 -10.25
N PRO A 136 -3.13 -21.52 -10.26
CA PRO A 136 -4.20 -22.43 -9.91
C PRO A 136 -4.74 -22.12 -8.51
N ALA A 137 -6.06 -22.23 -8.32
CA ALA A 137 -6.64 -22.18 -6.99
C ALA A 137 -6.00 -23.29 -6.14
N SER A 138 -5.29 -22.90 -5.08
CA SER A 138 -4.70 -23.83 -4.13
C SER A 138 -5.50 -23.81 -2.86
N THR A 139 -6.01 -24.96 -2.46
CA THR A 139 -6.61 -25.17 -1.14
C THR A 139 -5.54 -25.49 -0.08
N GLU A 140 -4.30 -25.78 -0.50
CA GLU A 140 -3.19 -26.00 0.40
C GLU A 140 -2.72 -24.68 1.03
N PRO A 141 -2.43 -24.67 2.35
CA PRO A 141 -1.86 -23.50 3.02
C PRO A 141 -0.58 -23.04 2.32
N LEU A 142 -0.40 -21.72 2.21
CA LEU A 142 0.85 -21.15 1.70
C LEU A 142 2.02 -21.64 2.57
N ASN A 143 2.95 -22.38 1.97
CA ASN A 143 4.14 -22.86 2.67
C ASN A 143 5.12 -21.69 2.85
N ILE A 144 5.04 -21.02 4.00
CA ILE A 144 5.92 -19.91 4.35
C ILE A 144 7.25 -20.47 4.87
N PRO A 145 8.41 -20.04 4.34
CA PRO A 145 9.71 -20.49 4.84
C PRO A 145 9.96 -20.02 6.27
N ARG A 146 10.77 -20.79 7.01
CA ARG A 146 11.42 -20.29 8.21
C ARG A 146 12.64 -19.46 7.82
N LEU A 147 12.83 -18.28 8.41
CA LEU A 147 14.02 -17.44 8.21
C LEU A 147 14.75 -17.23 9.54
N SER A 148 15.84 -17.94 9.80
CA SER A 148 16.53 -17.89 11.10
C SER A 148 17.33 -16.59 11.36
N ARG A 149 17.72 -15.87 10.30
CA ARG A 149 18.28 -14.50 10.37
C ARG A 149 17.46 -13.49 9.58
N GLY A 150 16.19 -13.82 9.33
CA GLY A 150 15.19 -12.92 8.80
C GLY A 150 15.46 -12.43 7.38
N ALA A 151 14.84 -11.31 7.03
CA ALA A 151 15.05 -10.68 5.73
C ALA A 151 15.24 -9.16 5.84
N ARG A 152 15.88 -8.61 4.82
CA ARG A 152 16.10 -7.18 4.67
C ARG A 152 15.82 -6.72 3.24
N VAL A 153 15.05 -5.64 3.11
CA VAL A 153 14.88 -4.90 1.86
C VAL A 153 15.48 -3.51 2.03
N ARG A 154 16.27 -3.06 1.05
CA ARG A 154 16.84 -1.71 1.00
C ARG A 154 16.43 -1.01 -0.28
N ASP A 155 16.07 0.26 -0.16
CA ASP A 155 15.76 1.17 -1.27
C ASP A 155 14.73 0.60 -2.26
N GLY A 156 13.77 -0.17 -1.76
CA GLY A 156 12.74 -0.77 -2.57
C GLY A 156 11.78 0.26 -3.16
N ARG A 157 11.12 -0.15 -4.25
CA ARG A 157 10.11 0.62 -4.95
C ARG A 157 8.94 -0.27 -5.31
N VAL A 158 7.74 0.24 -5.11
CA VAL A 158 6.49 -0.35 -5.59
C VAL A 158 5.83 0.66 -6.52
N VAL A 159 5.38 0.21 -7.68
CA VAL A 159 4.69 1.05 -8.67
C VAL A 159 3.33 0.46 -8.98
N ALA A 160 2.34 1.33 -9.08
CA ALA A 160 0.99 1.01 -9.53
C ALA A 160 0.42 2.19 -10.34
N ALA A 161 -0.82 2.06 -10.83
CA ALA A 161 -1.49 3.15 -11.53
C ALA A 161 -1.75 4.34 -10.57
N GLY A 162 -1.23 5.52 -10.92
CA GLY A 162 -1.48 6.77 -10.18
C GLY A 162 -0.68 6.97 -8.88
N TRP A 163 0.07 5.96 -8.42
CA TRP A 163 0.87 6.08 -7.21
C TRP A 163 2.13 5.21 -7.21
N SER A 164 3.10 5.60 -6.40
CA SER A 164 4.29 4.79 -6.14
C SER A 164 4.70 4.86 -4.68
N VAL A 165 5.39 3.82 -4.21
CA VAL A 165 6.08 3.85 -2.91
C VAL A 165 7.56 3.69 -3.16
N GLN A 166 8.37 4.57 -2.59
CA GLN A 166 9.82 4.64 -2.80
C GLN A 166 10.58 4.57 -1.48
N GLY A 167 11.87 4.22 -1.56
CA GLY A 167 12.76 4.13 -0.40
C GLY A 167 12.31 3.06 0.60
N ILE A 168 11.66 2.00 0.12
CA ILE A 168 11.09 0.96 0.96
C ILE A 168 12.23 0.24 1.69
N GLY A 169 12.18 0.31 3.02
CA GLY A 169 13.01 -0.50 3.90
C GLY A 169 12.14 -1.47 4.67
N VAL A 170 12.46 -2.75 4.58
CA VAL A 170 11.84 -3.80 5.39
C VAL A 170 12.93 -4.51 6.16
N GLU A 171 12.72 -4.75 7.45
CA GLU A 171 13.66 -5.52 8.25
C GLU A 171 12.91 -6.30 9.33
N PHE A 172 13.23 -7.59 9.46
CA PHE A 172 12.82 -8.44 10.56
C PHE A 172 13.94 -9.43 10.88
N ALA A 173 14.02 -9.84 12.15
CA ALA A 173 15.14 -10.65 12.65
C ALA A 173 14.96 -12.15 12.38
N GLU A 174 13.73 -12.65 12.48
CA GLU A 174 13.38 -14.04 12.29
C GLU A 174 11.97 -14.15 11.69
N LEU A 175 11.72 -15.17 10.87
CA LEU A 175 10.39 -15.59 10.46
C LEU A 175 10.19 -17.03 10.87
N ASP A 176 9.18 -17.27 11.69
CA ASP A 176 8.66 -18.59 11.98
C ASP A 176 7.17 -18.59 11.60
N PRO A 177 6.69 -19.54 10.79
CA PRO A 177 5.31 -19.52 10.28
C PRO A 177 4.24 -19.52 11.38
N ASP A 178 4.57 -20.04 12.56
CA ASP A 178 3.64 -20.23 13.68
C ASP A 178 3.88 -19.27 14.86
N GLN A 179 4.93 -18.44 14.80
CA GLN A 179 5.22 -17.46 15.84
C GLN A 179 4.97 -16.02 15.37
N PRO A 180 4.76 -15.07 16.32
CA PRO A 180 4.59 -13.67 15.97
C PRO A 180 5.83 -13.08 15.29
N LEU A 181 5.67 -12.65 14.04
CA LEU A 181 6.68 -11.87 13.32
C LEU A 181 6.63 -10.42 13.80
N ARG A 182 7.81 -9.81 13.99
CA ARG A 182 7.96 -8.37 14.22
C ARG A 182 8.96 -7.79 13.24
N GLY A 183 8.62 -6.67 12.64
CA GLY A 183 9.49 -5.99 11.69
C GLY A 183 9.27 -4.48 11.69
N ARG A 184 10.13 -3.80 10.94
CA ARG A 184 10.02 -2.37 10.66
C ARG A 184 9.86 -2.17 9.16
N LEU A 185 8.95 -1.26 8.81
CA LEU A 185 8.62 -0.87 7.46
C LEU A 185 8.77 0.66 7.38
N ARG A 186 9.62 1.13 6.47
CA ARG A 186 9.83 2.56 6.21
C ARG A 186 9.74 2.83 4.72
N GLY A 187 9.43 4.05 4.36
CA GLY A 187 9.36 4.46 2.96
C GLY A 187 8.53 5.71 2.79
N ARG A 188 8.16 5.96 1.53
CA ARG A 188 7.41 7.15 1.15
C ARG A 188 6.49 6.86 -0.02
N ALA A 189 5.19 7.01 0.19
CA ALA A 189 4.20 6.94 -0.86
C ALA A 189 4.06 8.31 -1.55
N LEU A 190 3.81 8.29 -2.86
CA LEU A 190 3.69 9.44 -3.73
C LEU A 190 2.46 9.25 -4.61
N ALA A 191 1.58 10.24 -4.63
CA ALA A 191 0.42 10.32 -5.51
C ALA A 191 0.10 11.80 -5.76
N ASP A 192 -0.01 12.22 -7.02
CA ASP A 192 -0.38 13.57 -7.50
C ASP A 192 -0.27 14.72 -6.48
N GLY A 193 0.94 15.25 -6.29
CA GLY A 193 1.20 16.42 -5.44
C GLY A 193 1.18 16.14 -3.93
N VAL A 194 0.91 14.90 -3.51
CA VAL A 194 0.90 14.45 -2.12
C VAL A 194 2.03 13.46 -1.86
N GLU A 195 2.78 13.73 -0.80
CA GLU A 195 3.83 12.86 -0.29
C GLU A 195 3.43 12.30 1.09
N LEU A 196 3.60 10.99 1.28
CA LEU A 196 3.30 10.30 2.53
C LEU A 196 4.51 9.48 2.99
N PRO A 197 5.49 10.07 3.70
CA PRO A 197 6.50 9.29 4.41
C PRO A 197 5.89 8.53 5.58
N PHE A 198 6.44 7.34 5.82
CA PHE A 198 6.04 6.48 6.92
C PHE A 198 7.23 5.76 7.55
N ASP A 199 7.10 5.48 8.84
CA ASP A 199 7.99 4.65 9.63
C ASP A 199 7.14 3.86 10.64
N LEU A 200 6.96 2.58 10.36
CA LEU A 200 5.98 1.71 10.99
C LEU A 200 6.69 0.48 11.55
N TYR A 201 6.30 0.10 12.75
CA TYR A 201 6.51 -1.23 13.29
C TYR A 201 5.33 -2.10 12.91
N ALA A 202 5.63 -3.26 12.31
CA ALA A 202 4.64 -4.24 11.90
C ALA A 202 4.74 -5.50 12.76
N THR A 203 3.59 -6.07 13.09
CA THR A 203 3.49 -7.38 13.72
C THR A 203 2.53 -8.27 12.95
N LEU A 204 2.84 -9.56 12.85
CA LEU A 204 1.94 -10.55 12.27
C LEU A 204 1.87 -11.75 13.23
N GLN A 205 0.72 -11.97 13.86
CA GLN A 205 0.59 -12.93 14.96
C GLN A 205 0.80 -14.39 14.54
N ARG A 206 0.26 -14.76 13.37
CA ARG A 206 0.47 -16.09 12.76
C ARG A 206 0.67 -15.92 11.26
N PRO A 207 1.93 -15.84 10.78
CA PRO A 207 2.24 -15.69 9.37
C PRO A 207 1.58 -16.75 8.49
N ALA A 208 1.66 -18.04 8.84
CA ALA A 208 1.10 -19.14 8.04
C ALA A 208 -0.41 -19.02 7.81
N ALA A 209 -1.11 -18.47 8.80
CA ALA A 209 -2.56 -18.26 8.73
C ALA A 209 -2.95 -16.87 8.21
N ALA A 210 -1.98 -16.00 7.90
CA ALA A 210 -2.19 -14.60 7.53
C ALA A 210 -3.04 -13.80 8.54
N ARG A 211 -2.95 -14.15 9.84
CA ARG A 211 -3.80 -13.58 10.91
C ARG A 211 -3.09 -12.53 11.75
N GLY A 212 -3.86 -11.51 12.10
CA GLY A 212 -3.50 -10.54 13.14
C GLY A 212 -2.34 -9.64 12.74
N LEU A 213 -2.53 -8.89 11.65
CA LEU A 213 -1.64 -7.80 11.28
C LEU A 213 -1.83 -6.64 12.27
N GLY A 214 -0.74 -6.18 12.87
CA GLY A 214 -0.68 -4.94 13.64
C GLY A 214 0.31 -3.97 13.00
N LEU A 215 -0.03 -2.69 12.95
CA LEU A 215 0.87 -1.62 12.51
C LEU A 215 0.86 -0.52 13.57
N ALA A 216 2.02 0.05 13.88
CA ALA A 216 2.09 1.22 14.73
C ALA A 216 3.30 2.08 14.38
N GLY A 217 3.15 3.40 14.36
CA GLY A 217 4.29 4.27 14.06
C GLY A 217 3.87 5.66 13.61
N ALA A 218 4.72 6.28 12.81
CA ALA A 218 4.52 7.62 12.29
C ALA A 218 4.19 7.60 10.80
N ILE A 219 3.23 8.42 10.42
CA ILE A 219 2.90 8.75 9.03
C ILE A 219 2.77 10.27 8.97
N ALA A 220 3.12 10.89 7.86
CA ALA A 220 2.77 12.30 7.64
C ALA A 220 2.25 12.48 6.23
N VAL A 221 1.07 13.05 6.06
CA VAL A 221 0.64 13.53 4.74
C VAL A 221 1.25 14.90 4.53
N GLN A 222 1.88 15.14 3.38
CA GLN A 222 2.52 16.39 3.04
C GLN A 222 2.05 16.81 1.66
N ALA A 223 1.50 18.02 1.59
CA ALA A 223 1.17 18.69 0.34
C ALA A 223 1.90 20.05 0.32
N LYS A 224 1.69 20.84 -0.74
CA LYS A 224 2.41 22.09 -0.98
C LYS A 224 2.45 23.03 0.23
N ASP A 225 1.30 23.28 0.85
CA ASP A 225 1.16 24.34 1.87
C ASP A 225 0.71 23.82 3.25
N TRP A 226 0.59 22.49 3.40
CA TRP A 226 0.16 21.87 4.64
C TRP A 226 0.79 20.50 4.89
N ARG A 227 0.83 20.13 6.17
CA ARG A 227 1.30 18.84 6.66
C ARG A 227 0.35 18.28 7.71
N LEU A 228 0.16 16.97 7.69
CA LEU A 228 -0.63 16.22 8.65
C LEU A 228 0.21 15.09 9.23
N PRO A 229 1.16 15.37 10.14
CA PRO A 229 1.81 14.35 10.95
C PRO A 229 0.80 13.60 11.81
N MET A 230 0.95 12.28 11.85
CA MET A 230 0.07 11.34 12.52
C MET A 230 0.89 10.27 13.25
N ARG A 231 0.48 9.94 14.47
CA ARG A 231 0.88 8.69 15.14
C ARG A 231 -0.26 7.69 15.00
N VAL A 232 0.00 6.60 14.30
CA VAL A 232 -1.01 5.63 13.91
C VAL A 232 -0.88 4.32 14.68
N ARG A 233 -2.01 3.66 14.89
CA ARG A 233 -2.12 2.25 15.26
C ARG A 233 -3.18 1.62 14.38
N ALA A 234 -2.86 0.51 13.73
CA ALA A 234 -3.79 -0.24 12.92
C ALA A 234 -3.79 -1.72 13.31
N GLY A 235 -4.95 -2.35 13.21
CA GLY A 235 -5.12 -3.79 13.29
C GLY A 235 -5.97 -4.30 12.14
N ALA A 236 -5.62 -5.43 11.55
CA ALA A 236 -6.37 -6.06 10.46
C ALA A 236 -6.06 -7.56 10.34
N ARG A 237 -6.75 -8.25 9.43
CA ARG A 237 -6.31 -9.55 8.89
C ARG A 237 -5.94 -9.37 7.43
N LEU A 238 -4.90 -10.05 6.96
CA LEU A 238 -4.53 -9.99 5.55
C LEU A 238 -5.58 -10.74 4.73
N HIS A 239 -5.86 -10.22 3.54
CA HIS A 239 -6.82 -10.80 2.61
C HIS A 239 -6.16 -11.00 1.24
N ALA A 240 -6.36 -12.18 0.66
CA ALA A 240 -6.01 -12.50 -0.71
C ALA A 240 -7.06 -13.48 -1.23
N GLY A 241 -7.86 -13.06 -2.20
CA GLY A 241 -8.94 -13.86 -2.78
C GLY A 241 -9.39 -13.33 -4.12
N ASP A 242 -10.52 -13.83 -4.60
CA ASP A 242 -11.06 -13.48 -5.93
C ASP A 242 -11.44 -12.00 -6.05
N ASP A 243 -11.74 -11.32 -4.93
CA ASP A 243 -12.00 -9.88 -4.80
C ASP A 243 -10.73 -9.04 -4.63
N GLY A 244 -9.54 -9.63 -4.82
CA GLY A 244 -8.26 -8.97 -4.85
C GLY A 244 -7.45 -9.10 -3.56
N LEU A 245 -6.45 -8.23 -3.41
CA LEU A 245 -5.60 -8.16 -2.22
C LEU A 245 -6.20 -7.16 -1.23
N GLY A 246 -6.01 -7.34 0.07
CA GLY A 246 -6.57 -6.39 1.01
C GLY A 246 -6.35 -6.66 2.48
N LEU A 247 -7.16 -5.96 3.28
CA LEU A 247 -7.21 -6.06 4.72
C LEU A 247 -8.66 -6.24 5.17
N ASP A 248 -8.92 -7.31 5.91
CA ASP A 248 -10.20 -7.53 6.58
C ASP A 248 -10.24 -6.86 7.94
N ALA A 249 -11.40 -6.31 8.26
CA ALA A 249 -11.67 -5.71 9.57
C ALA A 249 -10.57 -4.72 10.00
N LEU A 250 -10.07 -3.92 9.04
CA LEU A 250 -9.12 -2.86 9.34
C LEU A 250 -9.74 -1.95 10.40
N ARG A 251 -8.95 -1.64 11.42
CA ARG A 251 -9.21 -0.59 12.40
C ARG A 251 -7.96 0.24 12.50
N LEU A 252 -8.01 1.45 11.97
CA LEU A 252 -6.94 2.44 12.03
C LEU A 252 -7.36 3.55 13.00
N GLY A 253 -6.53 3.83 13.99
CA GLY A 253 -6.64 5.01 14.85
C GLY A 253 -5.39 5.87 14.72
N ALA A 254 -5.55 7.18 14.68
CA ALA A 254 -4.47 8.13 14.50
C ALA A 254 -4.65 9.33 15.44
N ASN A 255 -3.58 9.72 16.13
CA ASN A 255 -3.46 11.06 16.70
C ASN A 255 -2.78 11.94 15.66
N ALA A 256 -3.54 12.89 15.12
CA ALA A 256 -3.17 13.74 14.01
C ALA A 256 -2.99 15.20 14.47
N ARG A 257 -2.22 15.95 13.68
CA ARG A 257 -2.03 17.37 13.89
C ARG A 257 -1.93 18.06 12.53
N TYR A 258 -2.96 18.79 12.15
CA TYR A 258 -2.93 19.59 10.92
C TYR A 258 -2.03 20.80 11.14
N ARG A 259 -1.17 21.09 10.17
CA ARG A 259 -0.28 22.25 10.16
C ARG A 259 -0.34 22.90 8.79
N SER A 260 -0.64 24.19 8.73
CA SER A 260 -0.58 24.98 7.49
C SER A 260 0.35 26.17 7.63
N GLY A 261 0.88 26.65 6.49
CA GLY A 261 1.82 27.76 6.42
C GLY A 261 3.28 27.31 6.45
N SER A 262 4.09 27.85 5.54
CA SER A 262 5.50 27.48 5.35
C SER A 262 6.49 28.21 6.27
N GLY A 263 6.03 28.98 7.27
CA GLY A 263 6.91 29.77 8.13
C GLY A 263 6.33 30.12 9.49
N ALA A 264 7.23 30.42 10.44
CA ALA A 264 6.97 30.81 11.83
C ALA A 264 6.33 32.21 11.97
N GLY A 265 5.25 32.47 11.22
CA GLY A 265 4.40 33.66 11.33
C GLY A 265 3.12 33.36 12.11
N ALA A 266 2.44 34.42 12.57
CA ALA A 266 1.23 34.36 13.39
C ALA A 266 0.01 33.67 12.71
N ASP A 267 0.09 33.37 11.42
CA ASP A 267 -0.98 32.76 10.61
C ASP A 267 -0.85 31.23 10.45
N ALA A 268 0.16 30.60 11.07
CA ALA A 268 0.35 29.16 11.01
C ALA A 268 -0.72 28.43 11.86
N THR A 269 -1.67 27.76 11.21
CA THR A 269 -2.71 26.98 11.89
C THR A 269 -2.16 25.64 12.35
N ASP A 270 -2.28 25.33 13.65
CA ASP A 270 -1.92 24.03 14.25
C ASP A 270 -3.13 23.43 14.99
N LEU A 271 -3.73 22.39 14.41
CA LEU A 271 -4.96 21.78 14.93
C LEU A 271 -4.73 20.30 15.29
N PRO A 272 -4.64 19.95 16.59
CA PRO A 272 -4.59 18.56 17.03
C PRO A 272 -5.99 17.91 17.04
N PHE A 273 -6.06 16.67 16.59
CA PHE A 273 -7.27 15.85 16.65
C PHE A 273 -6.94 14.36 16.60
N ALA A 274 -7.88 13.51 16.98
CA ALA A 274 -7.83 12.08 16.77
C ALA A 274 -8.79 11.68 15.65
N PHE A 275 -8.36 10.77 14.79
CA PHE A 275 -9.14 10.23 13.68
C PHE A 275 -9.13 8.71 13.73
N GLY A 276 -10.26 8.11 13.42
CA GLY A 276 -10.40 6.65 13.33
C GLY A 276 -11.11 6.25 12.04
N VAL A 277 -10.66 5.16 11.44
CA VAL A 277 -11.31 4.51 10.28
C VAL A 277 -11.40 3.02 10.52
N ALA A 278 -12.52 2.43 10.15
CA ALA A 278 -12.70 0.99 10.14
C ALA A 278 -13.45 0.51 8.90
N GLY A 279 -13.11 -0.68 8.40
CA GLY A 279 -13.75 -1.28 7.22
C GLY A 279 -12.88 -2.36 6.57
N PRO A 280 -13.37 -3.07 5.56
CA PRO A 280 -12.52 -3.90 4.72
C PRO A 280 -11.83 -3.04 3.65
N LEU A 281 -10.51 -3.13 3.54
CA LEU A 281 -9.74 -2.49 2.47
C LEU A 281 -9.49 -3.52 1.36
N ARG A 282 -9.68 -3.14 0.11
CA ARG A 282 -9.44 -3.99 -1.07
C ARG A 282 -8.66 -3.23 -2.11
N TYR A 283 -7.79 -3.93 -2.82
CA TYR A 283 -7.09 -3.47 -4.00
C TYR A 283 -7.28 -4.48 -5.13
N ARG A 284 -7.99 -4.06 -6.17
CA ARG A 284 -8.37 -4.89 -7.31
C ARG A 284 -8.43 -4.04 -8.57
N ASP A 285 -7.88 -4.55 -9.67
CA ASP A 285 -7.99 -3.93 -10.99
C ASP A 285 -7.58 -2.44 -11.03
N GLY A 286 -6.56 -2.07 -10.23
CA GLY A 286 -6.06 -0.70 -10.13
C GLY A 286 -6.81 0.20 -9.11
N GLU A 287 -7.90 -0.28 -8.53
CA GLU A 287 -8.73 0.48 -7.58
C GLU A 287 -8.50 0.02 -6.14
N LEU A 288 -8.27 0.99 -5.25
CA LEU A 288 -8.29 0.84 -3.80
C LEU A 288 -9.67 1.21 -3.26
N SER A 289 -10.37 0.30 -2.59
CA SER A 289 -11.68 0.55 -2.01
C SER A 289 -11.74 0.22 -0.53
N LEU A 290 -12.56 1.00 0.19
CA LEU A 290 -12.89 0.80 1.61
C LEU A 290 -14.41 0.91 1.74
N ALA A 291 -15.09 -0.23 1.69
CA ALA A 291 -16.55 -0.29 1.66
C ALA A 291 -17.07 -1.58 2.32
N PRO A 292 -17.95 -1.50 3.34
CA PRO A 292 -18.37 -0.28 4.02
C PRO A 292 -17.23 0.29 4.89
N MET A 293 -17.20 1.61 5.05
CA MET A 293 -16.30 2.30 5.98
C MET A 293 -17.08 2.96 7.11
N GLY A 294 -16.48 2.96 8.31
CA GLY A 294 -16.83 3.84 9.42
C GLY A 294 -15.68 4.79 9.70
N ALA A 295 -15.98 6.03 10.03
CA ALA A 295 -15.01 7.07 10.35
C ALA A 295 -15.46 7.87 11.58
N ALA A 296 -14.50 8.29 12.38
CA ALA A 296 -14.74 9.11 13.56
C ALA A 296 -13.65 10.19 13.67
N LEU A 297 -14.05 11.41 14.01
CA LEU A 297 -13.17 12.53 14.30
C LEU A 297 -13.44 13.00 15.72
N ARG A 298 -12.37 13.23 16.48
CA ARG A 298 -12.44 13.70 17.87
C ARG A 298 -11.43 14.81 18.10
N ALA A 299 -11.85 15.92 18.67
CA ALA A 299 -11.00 17.04 19.04
C ALA A 299 -11.47 17.67 20.35
N ALA A 300 -10.64 18.57 20.90
CA ALA A 300 -11.02 19.37 22.05
C ALA A 300 -12.23 20.27 21.72
N ALA A 301 -13.01 20.65 22.74
CA ALA A 301 -14.27 21.38 22.55
C ALA A 301 -14.10 22.79 21.94
N ASP A 302 -12.93 23.39 22.10
CA ASP A 302 -12.51 24.69 21.56
C ASP A 302 -11.80 24.57 20.19
N SER A 303 -11.58 23.35 19.69
CA SER A 303 -10.94 23.12 18.40
C SER A 303 -11.84 23.55 17.24
N ALA A 304 -11.22 24.03 16.16
CA ALA A 304 -11.89 24.21 14.87
C ALA A 304 -12.21 22.89 14.17
N VAL A 305 -11.69 21.76 14.68
CA VAL A 305 -11.99 20.42 14.17
C VAL A 305 -13.26 19.90 14.84
N PRO A 306 -14.32 19.54 14.08
CA PRO A 306 -15.56 19.04 14.66
C PRO A 306 -15.43 17.62 15.21
N ASN A 307 -16.19 17.34 16.26
CA ASN A 307 -16.48 15.95 16.67
C ASN A 307 -17.55 15.38 15.76
N LEU A 308 -17.22 14.36 14.97
CA LEU A 308 -18.16 13.72 14.05
C LEU A 308 -18.00 12.21 13.98
N ASP A 309 -19.09 11.53 13.64
CA ASP A 309 -19.10 10.13 13.23
C ASP A 309 -19.74 10.01 11.86
N ALA A 310 -19.15 9.19 11.00
CA ALA A 310 -19.64 8.95 9.65
C ALA A 310 -19.49 7.49 9.25
N GLY A 311 -20.33 7.05 8.32
CA GLY A 311 -20.20 5.78 7.64
C GLY A 311 -20.41 5.97 6.14
N GLY A 312 -19.94 5.03 5.33
CA GLY A 312 -19.98 5.21 3.89
C GLY A 312 -19.11 4.27 3.09
N ARG A 313 -18.52 4.80 2.02
CA ARG A 313 -17.55 4.13 1.16
C ARG A 313 -16.55 5.13 0.61
N PHE A 314 -15.36 4.62 0.33
CA PHE A 314 -14.28 5.31 -0.33
C PHE A 314 -13.73 4.41 -1.44
N GLY A 315 -13.44 5.00 -2.60
CA GLY A 315 -12.79 4.36 -3.74
C GLY A 315 -11.75 5.28 -4.35
N PHE A 316 -10.60 4.72 -4.73
CA PHE A 316 -9.49 5.45 -5.33
C PHE A 316 -8.84 4.62 -6.43
N GLY A 317 -9.01 5.04 -7.68
CA GLY A 317 -8.45 4.39 -8.86
C GLY A 317 -8.27 5.40 -10.00
N GLN A 318 -9.01 5.22 -11.10
CA GLN A 318 -9.06 6.24 -12.17
C GLN A 318 -9.75 7.52 -11.73
N ALA A 319 -10.71 7.39 -10.82
CA ALA A 319 -11.39 8.48 -10.13
C ALA A 319 -11.35 8.24 -8.62
N LEU A 320 -11.59 9.30 -7.87
CA LEU A 320 -11.84 9.29 -6.44
C LEU A 320 -13.36 9.31 -6.23
N ALA A 321 -13.88 8.30 -5.53
CA ALA A 321 -15.27 8.20 -5.12
C ALA A 321 -15.39 8.26 -3.58
N LEU A 322 -16.25 9.13 -3.08
CA LEU A 322 -16.54 9.31 -1.67
C LEU A 322 -18.06 9.39 -1.48
N HIS A 323 -18.60 8.53 -0.65
CA HIS A 323 -19.99 8.64 -0.20
C HIS A 323 -20.01 8.50 1.30
N TRP A 324 -20.18 9.61 2.01
CA TRP A 324 -20.19 9.67 3.47
C TRP A 324 -21.53 10.15 3.96
N ARG A 325 -22.03 9.52 5.03
CA ARG A 325 -23.18 9.99 5.79
C ARG A 325 -22.82 9.98 7.26
N GLY A 326 -23.10 11.06 7.96
CA GLY A 326 -22.67 11.19 9.33
C GLY A 326 -23.42 12.26 10.11
N ARG A 327 -22.89 12.53 11.30
CA ARG A 327 -23.38 13.55 12.21
C ARG A 327 -22.21 14.32 12.80
N ILE A 328 -22.31 15.65 12.80
CA ILE A 328 -21.47 16.53 13.61
C ILE A 328 -22.20 16.75 14.94
N HIS A 329 -21.57 16.35 16.04
CA HIS A 329 -22.22 16.31 17.36
C HIS A 329 -22.51 17.70 17.92
N ALA A 330 -21.61 18.66 17.68
CA ALA A 330 -21.76 20.03 18.10
C ALA A 330 -21.11 20.96 17.07
N TRP A 331 -21.73 22.13 16.84
CA TRP A 331 -21.14 23.17 16.02
C TRP A 331 -19.84 23.68 16.69
N PRO A 332 -18.68 23.64 16.00
CA PRO A 332 -17.44 24.11 16.60
C PRO A 332 -17.52 25.59 16.97
N ARG A 333 -17.00 25.95 18.15
CA ARG A 333 -17.00 27.35 18.61
C ARG A 333 -16.13 28.27 17.78
N ALA A 334 -15.09 27.71 17.16
CA ALA A 334 -14.18 28.44 16.27
C ALA A 334 -14.79 28.66 14.87
N TRP A 335 -15.95 28.08 14.57
CA TRP A 335 -16.66 28.34 13.32
C TRP A 335 -17.56 29.58 13.46
N PRO A 336 -17.90 30.25 12.35
CA PRO A 336 -18.86 31.36 12.37
C PRO A 336 -20.17 30.98 13.08
N ALA A 337 -20.70 31.90 13.87
CA ALA A 337 -21.95 31.67 14.57
C ALA A 337 -23.10 31.48 13.57
N LEU A 338 -23.92 30.46 13.80
CA LEU A 338 -25.13 30.25 13.00
C LEU A 338 -26.23 31.22 13.44
N PRO A 339 -27.01 31.80 12.50
CA PRO A 339 -28.10 32.70 12.83
C PRO A 339 -29.18 31.98 13.66
N PRO A 340 -29.89 32.68 14.57
CA PRO A 340 -31.00 32.10 15.31
C PRO A 340 -32.14 31.62 14.40
N PRO A 341 -32.88 30.56 14.79
CA PRO A 341 -32.66 29.70 15.97
C PRO A 341 -31.60 28.61 15.76
N LEU A 342 -30.98 28.50 14.58
CA LEU A 342 -30.04 27.42 14.23
C LEU A 342 -28.85 27.34 15.18
N GLY A 343 -28.30 28.50 15.55
CA GLY A 343 -27.19 28.59 16.51
C GLY A 343 -27.59 28.28 17.96
N GLN A 344 -28.87 28.30 18.29
CA GLN A 344 -29.39 28.02 19.64
C GLN A 344 -29.67 26.52 19.87
N SER A 345 -29.88 25.76 18.79
CA SER A 345 -30.10 24.31 18.87
C SER A 345 -28.79 23.56 19.16
N ALA A 346 -28.85 22.63 20.13
CA ALA A 346 -27.78 21.68 20.43
C ALA A 346 -27.94 20.35 19.65
N ALA A 347 -28.92 20.25 18.75
CA ALA A 347 -29.15 19.03 17.97
C ALA A 347 -27.96 18.77 17.02
N PRO A 348 -27.49 17.50 16.89
CA PRO A 348 -26.42 17.18 15.96
C PRO A 348 -26.82 17.49 14.51
N LEU A 349 -25.87 18.01 13.74
CA LEU A 349 -26.03 18.28 12.31
C LEU A 349 -25.81 16.99 11.52
N ALA A 350 -26.86 16.42 10.95
CA ALA A 350 -26.73 15.30 10.03
C ALA A 350 -26.18 15.81 8.69
N PHE A 351 -25.31 15.03 8.06
CA PHE A 351 -24.78 15.36 6.73
C PHE A 351 -24.68 14.13 5.83
N GLN A 352 -24.73 14.38 4.52
CA GLN A 352 -24.33 13.45 3.48
C GLN A 352 -23.43 14.19 2.50
N LEU A 353 -22.24 13.65 2.25
CA LEU A 353 -21.27 14.17 1.31
C LEU A 353 -21.04 13.11 0.22
N ASP A 354 -21.29 13.48 -1.02
CA ASP A 354 -21.05 12.65 -2.19
C ASP A 354 -20.06 13.34 -3.12
N TYR A 355 -19.05 12.62 -3.58
CA TYR A 355 -18.05 13.08 -4.53
C TYR A 355 -17.64 11.94 -5.45
N ASP A 356 -17.59 12.21 -6.74
CA ASP A 356 -17.09 11.30 -7.77
C ASP A 356 -16.37 12.14 -8.82
N GLY A 357 -15.04 12.02 -8.88
CA GLY A 357 -14.23 12.87 -9.75
C GLY A 357 -12.73 12.74 -9.53
N LYS A 358 -11.96 13.76 -9.92
CA LYS A 358 -10.49 13.76 -9.83
C LYS A 358 -9.99 13.70 -8.38
N ALA A 359 -8.79 13.15 -8.18
CA ALA A 359 -8.17 13.03 -6.85
C ALA A 359 -7.79 14.38 -6.21
N ASP A 360 -7.74 15.46 -6.99
CA ASP A 360 -7.46 16.82 -6.54
C ASP A 360 -8.70 17.56 -5.99
N PHE A 361 -9.86 16.89 -5.92
CA PHE A 361 -11.14 17.44 -5.48
C PHE A 361 -11.67 18.60 -6.33
N SER A 362 -11.18 18.76 -7.57
CA SER A 362 -11.58 19.87 -8.46
C SER A 362 -12.97 19.73 -9.07
N ASP A 363 -13.52 18.52 -9.10
CA ASP A 363 -14.87 18.26 -9.61
C ASP A 363 -15.96 18.61 -8.58
N THR A 364 -17.22 18.49 -8.99
CA THR A 364 -18.36 18.90 -8.17
C THR A 364 -18.64 17.89 -7.06
N ALA A 365 -18.71 18.37 -5.82
CA ALA A 365 -19.21 17.64 -4.66
C ALA A 365 -20.68 18.01 -4.41
N ALA A 366 -21.45 17.06 -3.86
CA ALA A 366 -22.80 17.29 -3.36
C ALA A 366 -22.82 17.15 -1.83
N LEU A 367 -23.47 18.10 -1.17
CA LEU A 367 -23.62 18.14 0.29
C LEU A 367 -25.09 18.33 0.64
N ARG A 368 -25.61 17.38 1.41
CA ARG A 368 -26.87 17.55 2.15
C ARG A 368 -26.55 17.72 3.61
N ALA A 369 -27.18 18.68 4.25
CA ALA A 369 -27.07 18.88 5.69
C ALA A 369 -28.46 19.12 6.29
N GLN A 370 -28.71 18.58 7.47
CA GLN A 370 -29.98 18.76 8.15
C GLN A 370 -29.76 18.94 9.66
N ARG A 371 -30.37 19.97 10.20
CA ARG A 371 -30.53 20.18 11.64
C ARG A 371 -32.00 20.46 11.90
N GLU A 372 -32.65 19.54 12.62
CA GLU A 372 -34.09 19.62 12.90
C GLU A 372 -34.89 19.79 11.61
N GLN A 373 -35.67 20.87 11.49
CA GLN A 373 -36.49 21.20 10.32
C GLN A 373 -35.74 22.01 9.27
N THR A 374 -34.49 22.41 9.54
CA THR A 374 -33.67 23.13 8.57
C THR A 374 -32.85 22.16 7.74
N ALA A 375 -32.99 22.28 6.42
CA ALA A 375 -32.33 21.43 5.45
C ALA A 375 -31.58 22.27 4.42
N PHE A 376 -30.40 21.81 4.06
CA PHE A 376 -29.58 22.32 2.97
C PHE A 376 -29.30 21.17 2.01
N ASP A 377 -29.51 21.40 0.71
CA ASP A 377 -29.06 20.51 -0.38
C ASP A 377 -28.34 21.38 -1.40
N GLY A 378 -27.04 21.13 -1.58
CA GLY A 378 -26.24 21.94 -2.49
C GLY A 378 -25.08 21.19 -3.12
N ARG A 379 -24.48 21.85 -4.11
CA ARG A 379 -23.34 21.40 -4.88
C ARG A 379 -22.31 22.51 -4.93
N PHE A 380 -21.04 22.12 -4.86
CA PHE A 380 -19.93 23.07 -4.87
C PHE A 380 -18.69 22.42 -5.47
N ARG A 381 -17.71 23.23 -5.88
CA ARG A 381 -16.36 22.76 -6.18
C ARG A 381 -15.43 23.19 -5.06
N LEU A 382 -14.71 22.24 -4.45
CA LEU A 382 -13.91 22.52 -3.26
C LEU A 382 -12.84 23.62 -3.51
N PRO A 383 -12.08 23.63 -4.63
CA PRO A 383 -11.11 24.69 -4.87
C PRO A 383 -11.73 26.08 -4.99
N GLN A 384 -12.91 26.20 -5.61
CA GLN A 384 -13.61 27.48 -5.73
C GLN A 384 -14.10 27.96 -4.36
N MET A 385 -14.62 27.05 -3.53
CA MET A 385 -15.04 27.36 -2.16
C MET A 385 -13.87 27.83 -1.30
N LEU A 386 -12.71 27.15 -1.37
CA LEU A 386 -11.52 27.52 -0.62
C LEU A 386 -10.97 28.89 -1.07
N ALA A 387 -10.90 29.15 -2.38
CA ALA A 387 -10.48 30.44 -2.91
C ALA A 387 -11.41 31.58 -2.48
N TRP A 388 -12.72 31.32 -2.41
CA TRP A 388 -13.70 32.28 -1.90
C TRP A 388 -13.52 32.59 -0.41
N ILE A 389 -13.27 31.58 0.43
CA ILE A 389 -13.02 31.76 1.87
C ILE A 389 -11.75 32.60 2.12
N GLU A 390 -10.73 32.44 1.26
CA GLU A 390 -9.48 33.19 1.36
C GLU A 390 -9.57 34.63 0.81
N ALA A 391 -10.58 34.92 -0.03
CA ALA A 391 -10.76 36.23 -0.66
C ALA A 391 -11.34 37.25 0.33
N LYS A 392 -10.49 38.11 0.89
CA LYS A 392 -10.89 39.17 1.83
C LYS A 392 -11.94 40.15 1.29
N ASP A 393 -11.92 40.39 -0.03
CA ASP A 393 -12.84 41.29 -0.75
C ASP A 393 -13.61 40.54 -1.86
N GLY A 394 -13.86 39.24 -1.68
CA GLY A 394 -14.54 38.39 -2.66
C GLY A 394 -16.04 38.66 -2.79
N PRO A 395 -16.72 38.02 -3.77
CA PRO A 395 -18.18 38.08 -3.90
C PRO A 395 -18.88 37.74 -2.57
N PRO A 396 -19.99 38.39 -2.22
CA PRO A 396 -20.64 38.18 -0.93
C PRO A 396 -21.27 36.78 -0.79
N LEU A 397 -21.58 36.12 -1.91
CA LEU A 397 -22.16 34.79 -1.94
C LEU A 397 -21.09 33.74 -2.24
N PRO A 398 -21.13 32.59 -1.54
CA PRO A 398 -20.22 31.48 -1.83
C PRO A 398 -20.51 30.87 -3.20
N PRO A 399 -19.48 30.38 -3.92
CA PRO A 399 -19.62 29.71 -5.22
C PRO A 399 -20.18 28.29 -5.05
N LEU A 400 -21.46 28.21 -4.70
CA LEU A 400 -22.23 26.98 -4.57
C LEU A 400 -23.60 27.18 -5.22
N ALA A 401 -24.18 26.07 -5.68
CA ALA A 401 -25.58 26.04 -6.09
C ALA A 401 -26.36 25.16 -5.11
N GLY A 402 -27.52 25.60 -4.63
CA GLY A 402 -28.29 24.80 -3.69
C GLY A 402 -29.45 25.53 -3.03
N ASN A 403 -30.25 24.75 -2.31
CA ASN A 403 -31.46 25.21 -1.65
C ASN A 403 -31.32 25.05 -0.14
N LEU A 404 -31.59 26.13 0.60
CA LEU A 404 -31.74 26.14 2.04
C LEU A 404 -33.22 26.35 2.37
N SER A 405 -33.82 25.40 3.08
CA SER A 405 -35.18 25.52 3.61
C SER A 405 -35.13 25.59 5.13
N THR A 406 -35.68 26.65 5.72
CA THR A 406 -35.79 26.80 7.18
C THR A 406 -37.15 27.39 7.57
N PRO A 407 -37.83 26.84 8.60
CA PRO A 407 -39.09 27.39 9.09
C PRO A 407 -38.95 28.83 9.60
N LYS A 408 -37.80 29.17 10.18
CA LYS A 408 -37.55 30.49 10.78
C LYS A 408 -36.06 30.81 10.75
N ILE A 409 -35.72 32.06 10.45
CA ILE A 409 -34.35 32.57 10.59
C ILE A 409 -34.39 34.05 11.00
N GLU A 410 -33.47 34.45 11.88
CA GLU A 410 -33.31 35.83 12.31
C GLU A 410 -31.98 36.37 11.77
N ILE A 411 -32.05 37.43 10.95
CA ILE A 411 -30.88 38.08 10.35
C ILE A 411 -30.97 39.57 10.63
N SER A 412 -29.95 40.14 11.28
CA SER A 412 -29.85 41.59 11.56
C SER A 412 -31.09 42.18 12.26
N GLY A 413 -31.75 41.40 13.13
CA GLY A 413 -32.94 41.82 13.87
C GLY A 413 -34.27 41.66 13.12
N ALA A 414 -34.26 41.21 11.86
CA ALA A 414 -35.45 40.82 11.12
C ALA A 414 -35.73 39.32 11.29
N THR A 415 -36.98 38.97 11.62
CA THR A 415 -37.46 37.59 11.68
C THR A 415 -38.13 37.23 10.36
N LEU A 416 -37.65 36.17 9.72
CA LEU A 416 -38.21 35.63 8.49
C LEU A 416 -38.79 34.24 8.78
N GLU A 417 -40.01 33.97 8.30
CA GLU A 417 -40.72 32.70 8.45
C GLU A 417 -40.87 32.01 7.09
N GLY A 418 -40.76 30.67 7.07
CA GLY A 418 -40.90 29.86 5.85
C GLY A 418 -39.85 30.17 4.78
N VAL A 419 -38.59 30.38 5.19
CA VAL A 419 -37.54 30.84 4.29
C VAL A 419 -37.05 29.71 3.39
N GLU A 420 -37.09 29.97 2.09
CA GLU A 420 -36.44 29.19 1.06
C GLU A 420 -35.42 30.08 0.35
N VAL A 421 -34.14 29.71 0.43
CA VAL A 421 -33.04 30.40 -0.27
C VAL A 421 -32.54 29.47 -1.35
N SER A 422 -32.63 29.90 -2.61
CA SER A 422 -32.02 29.20 -3.75
C SER A 422 -30.81 30.00 -4.20
N VAL A 423 -29.67 29.33 -4.34
CA VAL A 423 -28.45 29.89 -4.93
C VAL A 423 -28.21 29.17 -6.25
N GLU A 424 -28.13 29.91 -7.34
CA GLU A 424 -27.82 29.41 -8.67
C GLU A 424 -26.42 29.90 -9.07
N ASP A 425 -25.61 29.01 -9.62
CA ASP A 425 -24.31 29.38 -10.19
C ASP A 425 -24.55 29.84 -11.63
N ASP A 426 -24.23 31.09 -11.95
CA ASP A 426 -24.40 31.63 -13.30
C ASP A 426 -23.52 30.82 -14.27
N PRO A 427 -24.06 30.32 -15.41
CA PRO A 427 -23.24 29.59 -16.36
C PRO A 427 -22.07 30.47 -16.83
N PRO A 428 -20.85 29.91 -17.00
CA PRO A 428 -19.72 30.69 -17.47
C PRO A 428 -20.09 31.34 -18.80
N ALA A 429 -19.97 32.66 -18.88
CA ALA A 429 -20.30 33.44 -20.06
C ALA A 429 -19.66 32.78 -21.30
N ALA A 430 -20.50 32.43 -22.27
CA ALA A 430 -20.06 31.84 -23.52
C ALA A 430 -18.97 32.72 -24.14
N ALA A 431 -17.83 32.11 -24.47
CA ALA A 431 -16.72 32.81 -25.10
C ALA A 431 -17.22 33.56 -26.35
N PRO A 432 -16.85 34.85 -26.53
CA PRO A 432 -17.30 35.60 -27.69
C PRO A 432 -16.83 34.90 -28.95
N THR A 433 -17.80 34.63 -29.83
CA THR A 433 -17.58 34.04 -31.15
C THR A 433 -16.60 34.93 -31.91
N PRO A 434 -15.50 34.40 -32.49
CA PRO A 434 -14.58 35.24 -33.24
C PRO A 434 -15.33 35.82 -34.44
N ALA A 435 -15.32 37.16 -34.55
CA ALA A 435 -15.85 37.87 -35.69
C ALA A 435 -15.07 37.46 -36.95
N SER A 436 -15.83 37.22 -38.03
CA SER A 436 -15.38 36.70 -39.33
C SER A 436 -14.43 37.63 -40.08
#